data_AF-A0A971EUH8-F1
#
_entry.id   AF-A0A971EUH8-F1
#
_cell.length_a   1.000
_cell.length_b   1.000
_cell.length_c   1.000
_cell.angle_alpha   90.00
_cell.angle_beta   90.00
_cell.angle_gamma   90.00
#
_symmetry.space_group_name_H-M   'P 1'
#
loop_
_entity.id
_entity.type
_entity.pdbx_description
1 polymer ?
#
loop_
_entity_poly.entity_id
_entity_poly.type
_entity_poly.pdbx_seq_one_letter_code
_entity_poly.pdbx_strand_id
1 'polypeptide(L)' 'GRIANYKIPYYVKFVDEYPMTASGKIQKFKLREMAIRELKLEDSETA' A
#
# COMPACT_ATOMS: atom_id res chain seq x y z
N GLY A 1 -0.48 14.63 -20.09
CA GLY A 1 -0.09 14.24 -18.72
C GLY A 1 -0.44 15.35 -17.75
N ARG A 2 -1.45 15.15 -16.90
CA ARG A 2 -1.90 16.14 -15.89
C ARG A 2 -1.35 15.84 -14.48
N ILE A 3 -0.61 14.75 -14.32
CA ILE A 3 0.01 14.28 -13.08
C ILE A 3 1.52 14.12 -13.31
N ALA A 4 2.32 14.53 -12.33
CA ALA A 4 3.77 14.33 -12.35
C ALA A 4 4.12 12.85 -12.12
N ASN A 5 5.15 12.35 -12.82
CA ASN A 5 5.51 10.92 -12.82
C ASN A 5 5.74 10.33 -11.41
N TYR A 6 6.32 11.10 -10.49
CA TYR A 6 6.56 10.64 -9.11
C TYR A 6 5.27 10.42 -8.28
N LYS A 7 4.12 10.93 -8.74
CA LYS A 7 2.82 10.71 -8.08
C LYS A 7 2.06 9.52 -8.67
N ILE A 8 2.63 8.85 -9.68
CA ILE A 8 2.03 7.69 -10.30
C ILE A 8 2.41 6.47 -9.44
N PRO A 9 1.44 5.68 -8.96
CA PRO A 9 1.74 4.50 -8.14
C PRO A 9 2.44 3.43 -8.99
N TYR A 10 3.52 2.84 -8.47
CA TYR A 10 4.24 1.74 -9.12
C TYR A 10 3.51 0.39 -8.97
N TYR A 11 2.79 0.21 -7.86
CA TYR A 11 2.04 -1.00 -7.55
C TYR A 11 0.59 -0.66 -7.27
N VAL A 12 -0.33 -1.36 -7.94
CA VAL A 12 -1.78 -1.24 -7.73
C VAL A 12 -2.33 -2.64 -7.52
N LYS A 13 -3.06 -2.82 -6.41
CA LYS A 13 -3.75 -4.07 -6.09
C LYS A 13 -5.22 -3.78 -5.83
N PHE A 14 -6.08 -4.62 -6.41
CA PHE A 14 -7.49 -4.66 -6.08
C PHE A 14 -7.69 -5.57 -4.87
N VAL A 15 -8.50 -5.11 -3.92
CA VAL A 15 -8.82 -5.85 -2.69
C VAL A 15 -10.33 -5.89 -2.53
N ASP A 16 -10.84 -7.00 -2.03
CA ASP A 16 -12.28 -7.17 -1.79
C ASP A 16 -12.76 -6.32 -0.60
N GLU A 17 -11.90 -6.12 0.41
CA GLU A 17 -12.22 -5.31 1.59
C GLU A 17 -11.00 -4.55 2.14
N TYR A 18 -11.26 -3.38 2.72
CA TYR A 18 -10.24 -2.61 3.45
C TYR A 18 -10.20 -2.98 4.93
N PRO A 19 -9.02 -3.00 5.57
CA PRO A 19 -8.92 -3.17 7.01
C PRO A 19 -9.50 -1.91 7.69
N MET A 20 -10.68 -2.05 8.29
CA MET A 20 -11.37 -0.96 8.97
C MET A 20 -11.30 -1.12 10.49
N THR A 21 -11.45 0.00 11.21
CA THR A 21 -11.74 -0.05 12.66
C THR A 21 -13.21 -0.37 12.89
N ALA A 22 -13.60 -0.68 14.13
CA ALA A 22 -15.01 -0.86 14.49
C ALA A 22 -15.90 0.36 14.15
N SER A 23 -15.30 1.55 13.98
CA SER A 23 -15.98 2.79 13.58
C SER A 23 -15.91 3.05 12.06
N GLY A 24 -15.40 2.12 11.26
CA GLY A 24 -15.32 2.23 9.79
C GLY A 24 -14.15 3.06 9.25
N LYS A 25 -13.18 3.45 10.09
CA LYS A 25 -11.99 4.18 9.62
C LYS A 25 -10.98 3.22 8.99
N ILE A 26 -10.48 3.55 7.80
CA ILE A 26 -9.46 2.74 7.11
C ILE A 26 -8.13 2.82 7.86
N GLN A 27 -7.57 1.66 8.18
CA GLN A 27 -6.27 1.51 8.83
C GLN A 27 -5.15 1.45 7.77
N LYS A 28 -4.69 2.61 7.31
CA LYS A 28 -3.64 2.72 6.26
C LYS A 28 -2.31 2.05 6.63
N PHE A 29 -1.99 1.97 7.92
CA PHE A 29 -0.76 1.31 8.37
C PHE A 29 -0.81 -0.21 8.10
N LYS A 30 -1.95 -0.86 8.36
CA LYS A 30 -2.15 -2.28 8.03
C LYS A 30 -2.07 -2.53 6.53
N LEU A 31 -2.64 -1.64 5.72
CA LEU A 31 -2.50 -1.71 4.27
C LEU A 31 -1.04 -1.64 3.82
N ARG A 32 -0.23 -0.79 4.46
CA ARG A 32 1.20 -0.69 4.18
C ARG A 32 1.95 -1.97 4.57
N GLU A 33 1.68 -2.53 5.76
CA GLU A 33 2.28 -3.79 6.21
C GLU A 33 1.92 -4.97 5.30
N MET A 34 0.64 -5.07 4.90
CA MET A 34 0.18 -6.07 3.95
C MET A 34 0.90 -5.94 2.60
N ALA A 35 0.99 -4.71 2.07
CA ALA A 35 1.67 -4.47 0.79
C ALA A 35 3.17 -4.79 0.86
N ILE A 36 3.85 -4.43 1.96
CA ILE A 36 5.27 -4.74 2.18
C ILE A 36 5.50 -6.25 2.21
N ARG A 37 4.69 -6.99 2.97
CA ARG A 37 4.79 -8.45 3.09
C ARG A 37 4.48 -9.17 1.78
N GLU A 38 3.42 -8.77 1.08
CA GLU A 38 3.01 -9.40 -0.18
C GLU A 38 3.99 -9.15 -1.31
N LEU A 39 4.52 -7.93 -1.41
CA LEU A 39 5.49 -7.54 -2.44
C LEU A 39 6.94 -7.87 -2.05
N LYS A 40 7.16 -8.50 -0.87
CA LYS A 40 8.47 -8.83 -0.31
C LYS A 40 9.44 -7.64 -0.32
N LEU A 41 8.91 -6.46 0.00
CA LEU A 41 9.69 -5.20 0.04
C LEU A 41 10.51 -5.06 1.34
N GLU A 42 10.51 -6.09 2.19
CA GLU A 42 11.30 -6.16 3.43
C GLU A 42 12.80 -6.37 3.14
N ASP A 43 13.13 -6.98 1.99
CA ASP A 43 14.50 -7.41 1.64
C ASP A 43 15.30 -6.40 0.81
N SER A 44 14.80 -5.19 0.58
CA SER A 44 15.64 -4.13 0.01
C SER A 44 16.44 -3.47 1.13
N GLU A 45 17.37 -4.21 1.73
CA GLU A 45 18.50 -3.60 2.40
C GLU A 45 19.13 -2.62 1.41
N THR A 46 19.18 -1.36 1.83
CA THR A 46 19.78 -0.29 1.06
C THR A 46 21.28 -0.60 0.98
N ALA A 47 21.76 -0.94 -0.21
CA ALA A 47 23.19 -0.94 -0.53
C ALA A 47 23.76 0.48 -0.49
#